data_AF-A0A1Q9NWB8-F1
#
_entry.id   AF-A0A1Q9NWB8-F1
#
_cell.length_a   1.000
_cell.length_b   1.000
_cell.length_c   1.000
_cell.angle_alpha   90.00
_cell.angle_beta   90.00
_cell.angle_gamma   90.00
#
_symmetry.space_group_name_H-M   'P 1'
#
loop_
_entity.id
_entity.type
_entity.pdbx_description
1 polymer ?
#
loop_
_entity_poly.entity_id
_entity_poly.type
_entity_poly.pdbx_seq_one_letter_code
_entity_poly.pdbx_strand_id
1 'polypeptide(L)'
;MRRKIILEIYISNKEKIPIFVSRIKNILEEKSLDNKPSRSTIRKHVKVLLEFKYIRIINNKGKPKYLALTDSGKRIISLMKNEVINGIQN
;
A
#
# COMPACT_ATOMS: atom_id res chain seq x y z
N MET A 1 1.63 1.07 -9.60
CA MET A 1 1.94 1.79 -8.34
C MET A 1 0.94 1.50 -7.21
N ARG A 2 -0.36 1.83 -7.33
CA ARG A 2 -1.36 1.62 -6.26
C ARG A 2 -1.39 0.18 -5.71
N ARG A 3 -1.35 -0.82 -6.59
CA ARG A 3 -1.28 -2.25 -6.22
C ARG A 3 -0.09 -2.53 -5.29
N LYS A 4 1.11 -2.05 -5.65
CA LYS A 4 2.33 -2.17 -4.82
C LYS A 4 2.13 -1.51 -3.45
N ILE A 5 1.58 -0.30 -3.40
CA ILE A 5 1.32 0.42 -2.13
C ILE A 5 0.35 -0.37 -1.22
N ILE A 6 -0.76 -0.89 -1.76
CA ILE A 6 -1.73 -1.69 -0.99
C ILE A 6 -1.04 -2.94 -0.42
N LEU A 7 -0.20 -3.61 -1.22
CA LEU A 7 0.52 -4.81 -0.80
C LEU A 7 1.51 -4.52 0.34
N GLU A 8 2.28 -3.43 0.26
CA GLU A 8 3.21 -3.07 1.34
C GLU A 8 2.48 -2.74 2.65
N ILE A 9 1.31 -2.07 2.55
CA ILE A 9 0.47 -1.80 3.72
C ILE A 9 -0.09 -3.11 4.29
N TYR A 10 -0.53 -4.05 3.45
CA TYR A 10 -0.99 -5.37 3.88
C TYR A 10 0.08 -6.13 4.66
N ILE A 11 1.28 -6.25 4.09
CA ILE A 11 2.42 -6.96 4.71
C ILE A 11 2.77 -6.32 6.06
N SER A 12 2.96 -5.00 6.06
CA SER A 12 3.32 -4.27 7.30
C SER A 12 2.24 -4.40 8.38
N ASN A 13 0.95 -4.33 8.01
CA ASN A 13 -0.13 -4.52 8.97
C ASN A 13 -0.16 -5.96 9.54
N LYS A 14 0.10 -6.98 8.71
CA LYS A 14 0.16 -8.39 9.15
C LYS A 14 1.31 -8.61 10.13
N GLU A 15 2.45 -7.98 9.87
CA GLU A 15 3.66 -8.05 10.71
C GLU A 15 3.63 -7.09 11.91
N LYS A 16 2.52 -6.35 12.09
CA LYS A 16 2.37 -5.31 13.14
C LYS A 16 3.45 -4.22 13.07
N ILE A 17 3.99 -3.97 11.87
CA ILE A 17 4.99 -2.96 11.60
C ILE A 17 4.30 -1.63 11.22
N PRO A 18 4.66 -0.50 11.86
CA PRO A 18 4.10 0.80 11.49
C PRO A 18 4.51 1.20 10.07
N ILE A 19 3.51 1.57 9.25
CA ILE A 19 3.71 2.00 7.86
C ILE A 19 3.08 3.36 7.58
N PHE A 20 3.83 4.19 6.86
CA PHE A 20 3.47 5.56 6.48
C PHE A 20 4.18 5.93 5.17
N VAL A 21 3.82 7.07 4.59
CA VAL A 21 4.25 7.49 3.24
C VAL A 21 5.76 7.40 3.00
N SER A 22 6.60 7.91 3.92
CA SER A 22 8.07 7.85 3.73
C SER A 22 8.59 6.41 3.79
N ARG A 23 8.04 5.56 4.64
CA ARG A 23 8.42 4.14 4.69
C ARG A 23 8.06 3.41 3.39
N ILE A 24 6.86 3.67 2.86
CA ILE A 24 6.43 3.12 1.56
C ILE A 24 7.39 3.54 0.45
N LYS A 25 7.80 4.81 0.41
CA LYS A 25 8.78 5.30 -0.56
C LYS A 25 10.07 4.49 -0.48
N ASN A 26 10.67 4.39 0.71
CA ASN A 26 11.95 3.70 0.89
C ASN A 26 11.86 2.24 0.43
N ILE A 27 10.82 1.51 0.86
CA ILE A 27 10.61 0.11 0.46
C ILE A 27 10.50 -0.02 -1.07
N LEU A 28 9.74 0.87 -1.72
CA LEU A 28 9.58 0.82 -3.17
C LEU A 28 10.84 1.23 -3.94
N GLU A 29 11.65 2.12 -3.37
CA GLU A 29 12.96 2.50 -3.91
C GLU A 29 13.98 1.37 -3.79
N GLU A 30 14.00 0.66 -2.66
CA GLU A 30 14.86 -0.51 -2.46
C GLU A 30 14.50 -1.66 -3.42
N LYS A 31 13.20 -1.83 -3.70
CA LYS A 31 12.69 -2.86 -4.63
C LYS A 31 12.76 -2.46 -6.11
N SER A 32 13.19 -1.25 -6.46
CA SER A 32 13.20 -0.76 -7.86
C SER A 32 14.60 -0.30 -8.26
N LEU A 33 15.24 -1.00 -9.20
CA LEU A 33 16.59 -0.67 -9.69
C LEU A 33 16.60 0.64 -10.50
N ASP A 34 15.64 0.84 -11.40
CA ASP A 34 15.70 1.96 -12.38
C ASP A 34 14.61 3.04 -12.21
N ASN A 35 13.53 2.78 -11.47
CA ASN A 35 12.37 3.67 -11.41
C ASN A 35 11.91 3.96 -9.98
N LYS A 36 12.67 4.82 -9.30
CA LYS A 36 12.42 5.25 -7.91
C LYS A 36 11.26 6.25 -7.85
N PRO A 37 10.14 5.91 -7.17
CA PRO A 37 9.00 6.82 -7.12
C PRO A 37 9.27 8.02 -6.22
N SER A 38 9.02 9.22 -6.74
CA SER A 38 9.10 10.43 -5.92
C SER A 38 8.08 10.41 -4.76
N ARG A 39 8.42 11.08 -3.66
CA ARG A 39 7.54 11.17 -2.48
C ARG A 39 6.18 11.79 -2.82
N SER A 40 6.13 12.75 -3.74
CA SER A 40 4.90 13.38 -4.22
C SER A 40 4.02 12.40 -4.97
N THR A 41 4.60 11.52 -5.80
CA THR A 41 3.88 10.45 -6.50
C THR A 41 3.24 9.47 -5.52
N ILE A 42 4.00 9.01 -4.50
CA ILE A 42 3.45 8.14 -3.45
C ILE A 42 2.30 8.84 -2.72
N ARG A 43 2.44 10.12 -2.35
CA ARG A 43 1.37 10.89 -1.70
C ARG A 43 0.11 10.98 -2.55
N LYS A 44 0.23 11.22 -3.86
CA LYS A 44 -0.91 11.25 -4.79
C LYS A 44 -1.67 9.92 -4.78
N HIS A 45 -0.96 8.80 -4.89
CA HIS A 45 -1.59 7.48 -4.85
C HIS A 45 -2.23 7.17 -3.48
N VAL A 46 -1.55 7.49 -2.37
CA VAL A 46 -2.11 7.32 -1.01
C VAL A 46 -3.37 8.15 -0.83
N LYS A 47 -3.40 9.40 -1.33
CA LYS A 47 -4.60 10.26 -1.28
C LYS A 47 -5.79 9.58 -1.97
N VAL A 48 -5.59 9.08 -3.19
CA VAL A 48 -6.63 8.34 -3.93
C VAL A 48 -7.09 7.11 -3.14
N LEU A 49 -6.17 6.32 -2.58
CA LEU A 49 -6.55 5.12 -1.80
C LEU A 49 -7.35 5.45 -0.54
N LEU A 50 -7.08 6.60 0.11
CA LEU A 50 -7.87 7.09 1.24
C LEU A 50 -9.27 7.53 0.79
N GLU A 51 -9.36 8.27 -0.32
CA GLU A 51 -10.62 8.76 -0.89
C GLU A 51 -11.57 7.62 -1.25
N PHE A 52 -11.05 6.57 -1.90
CA PHE A 52 -11.80 5.36 -2.23
C PHE A 52 -11.92 4.36 -1.06
N LYS A 53 -11.53 4.76 0.16
CA LYS A 53 -11.66 3.96 1.39
C LYS A 53 -11.01 2.57 1.31
N TYR A 54 -9.92 2.40 0.55
CA TYR A 54 -9.13 1.17 0.55
C TYR A 54 -8.13 1.13 1.71
N ILE A 55 -7.70 2.30 2.16
CA ILE A 55 -6.86 2.47 3.34
C ILE A 55 -7.48 3.52 4.26
N ARG A 56 -7.04 3.53 5.52
CA ARG A 56 -7.41 4.51 6.53
C ARG A 56 -6.19 4.96 7.32
N ILE A 57 -6.29 6.16 7.91
CA ILE A 57 -5.32 6.64 8.89
C ILE A 57 -5.76 6.14 10.27
N ILE A 58 -4.83 5.56 11.03
CA ILE A 58 -5.14 5.02 12.38
C ILE A 58 -4.73 5.96 13.52
N ASN A 59 -4.00 7.05 13.23
CA ASN A 59 -3.60 8.06 14.20
C ASN A 59 -3.97 9.47 13.72
N ASN A 60 -5.20 9.91 14.01
CA ASN A 60 -5.73 11.18 13.47
C ASN A 60 -4.97 12.44 13.91
N LYS A 61 -4.24 12.40 15.03
CA LYS A 61 -3.47 13.54 15.56
C LYS A 61 -1.95 13.33 15.55
N GLY A 62 -1.45 12.19 15.07
CA GLY A 62 -0.03 11.85 15.09
C GLY A 62 0.67 12.11 13.75
N LYS A 63 1.93 12.56 13.82
CA LYS A 63 2.87 12.50 12.69
C LYS A 63 3.95 11.47 13.02
N PRO A 64 4.29 10.54 12.09
CA PRO A 64 3.70 10.37 10.75
C PRO A 64 2.29 9.77 10.80
N LYS A 65 1.50 9.96 9.74
CA LYS A 65 0.18 9.32 9.58
C LYS A 65 0.36 7.84 9.24
N TYR A 66 0.03 6.97 10.19
CA TYR A 66 0.06 5.51 10.04
C TYR A 66 -1.12 5.03 9.21
N LEU A 67 -0.85 4.12 8.28
CA LEU A 67 -1.81 3.61 7.31
C LEU A 67 -2.20 2.18 7.65
N ALA A 68 -3.49 1.88 7.54
CA ALA A 68 -4.00 0.51 7.62
C ALA A 68 -4.97 0.22 6.48
N LEU A 69 -5.11 -1.05 6.10
CA LEU A 69 -6.16 -1.47 5.18
C LEU A 69 -7.54 -1.41 5.84
N THR A 70 -8.53 -1.04 5.05
CA THR A 70 -9.95 -1.27 5.37
C THR A 70 -10.35 -2.67 4.91
N ASP A 71 -11.57 -3.10 5.24
CA ASP A 71 -12.05 -4.39 4.75
C ASP A 71 -12.19 -4.43 3.22
N SER A 72 -12.56 -3.31 2.60
CA SER A 72 -12.52 -3.15 1.14
C SER A 72 -11.10 -3.30 0.58
N GLY A 73 -10.11 -2.71 1.24
CA GLY A 73 -8.70 -2.88 0.87
C GLY A 73 -8.21 -4.33 0.97
N LYS A 74 -8.64 -5.06 2.00
CA LYS A 74 -8.33 -6.49 2.17
C LYS A 74 -8.97 -7.36 1.08
N ARG A 75 -10.21 -7.07 0.66
CA ARG A 75 -10.87 -7.80 -0.45
C ARG A 75 -10.08 -7.70 -1.75
N ILE A 76 -9.51 -6.54 -2.04
CA ILE A 76 -8.64 -6.36 -3.21
C ILE A 76 -7.41 -7.27 -3.17
N ILE A 77 -6.80 -7.46 -2.00
CA ILE A 77 -5.67 -8.40 -1.86
C ILE A 77 -6.09 -9.83 -2.21
N SER A 78 -7.29 -10.24 -1.82
CA SER A 78 -7.83 -11.56 -2.18
C SER A 78 -7.97 -11.71 -3.71
N LEU A 79 -8.56 -10.70 -4.36
CA LEU A 79 -8.71 -10.68 -5.82
C LEU A 79 -7.35 -10.71 -6.53
N MET A 80 -6.38 -9.94 -6.06
CA MET A 80 -5.01 -9.94 -6.61
C MET A 80 -4.33 -11.30 -6.51
N LYS A 81 -4.52 -12.03 -5.39
CA LYS A 81 -3.97 -13.38 -5.24
C LYS A 81 -4.62 -14.36 -6.22
N ASN A 82 -5.92 -14.25 -6.43
CA ASN A 82 -6.65 -15.10 -7.37
C ASN A 82 -6.26 -14.81 -8.83
N GLU A 83 -6.03 -13.53 -9.20
CA GLU A 83 -5.48 -13.16 -10.52
C GLU A 83 -4.14 -13.84 -10.80
N VAL A 84 -3.25 -13.93 -9.79
CA VAL A 84 -1.95 -14.61 -9.94
C VAL A 84 -2.12 -16.13 -10.12
N ILE A 85 -3.02 -16.75 -9.37
CA ILE A 85 -3.27 -18.20 -9.47
C ILE A 85 -3.86 -18.57 -10.85
N ASN A 86 -4.82 -17.78 -11.32
CA ASN A 86 -5.48 -18.03 -12.61
C ASN A 86 -4.62 -17.65 -13.82
N GLY A 87 -3.69 -16.69 -13.66
CA GLY A 87 -2.74 -16.30 -14.70
C GLY A 87 -1.58 -17.29 -14.92
N ILE A 88 -1.42 -18.29 -14.05
CA ILE A 88 -0.45 -19.39 -14.21
C ILE A 88 -1.05 -20.58 -14.97
N GLN A 89 -2.38 -20.60 -15.16
CA GLN A 89 -3.11 -21.67 -15.85
C GLN A 89 -3.40 -21.39 -17.34
N ASN A 90 -2.92 -20.26 -17.88
CA ASN A 90 -3.01 -19.93 -19.31
C ASN A 90 -1.62 -19.81 -19.94
#